data_AF-A0A9W6PDQ0-F1
#
_entry.id   AF-A0A9W6PDQ0-F1
#
_cell.length_a   1.000
_cell.length_b   1.000
_cell.length_c   1.000
_cell.angle_alpha   90.00
_cell.angle_beta   90.00
_cell.angle_gamma   90.00
#
_symmetry.space_group_name_H-M   'P 1'
#
loop_
_entity.id
_entity.type
_entity.pdbx_description
1 polymer ?
#
loop_
_entity_poly.entity_id
_entity_poly.type
_entity_poly.pdbx_seq_one_letter_code
_entity_poly.pdbx_strand_id
1 'polypeptide(L)'
;MDLPAALAARGCAAAVDAVREVTDAFCPWNAGRWRLTAAPGGPASCVRTGEAAELALDVRELDSVYLGGGSLAALAAPAAAGLVQELRPGALEPASAAFRSGLEPRLPHGFRGRLRRGRPGGRPPAAAQPWGWWAGIGGSSPVVSYSDSISIRRVCRGSPL
;
A
#
# COMPACT_ATOMS: atom_id res chain seq x y z
N MET A 1 -5.13 10.57 11.08
CA MET A 1 -6.25 9.63 10.81
C MET A 1 -6.54 8.87 12.10
N ASP A 2 -7.79 8.47 12.33
CA ASP A 2 -8.22 7.66 13.48
C ASP A 2 -8.33 6.20 13.02
N LEU A 3 -7.31 5.42 13.32
CA LEU A 3 -7.20 4.02 12.90
C LEU A 3 -8.37 3.14 13.39
N PRO A 4 -8.72 3.09 14.70
CA PRO A 4 -9.81 2.24 15.15
C PRO A 4 -11.15 2.66 14.57
N ALA A 5 -11.43 3.96 14.44
CA ALA A 5 -12.68 4.42 13.82
C ALA A 5 -12.77 4.00 12.34
N ALA A 6 -11.68 4.10 11.58
CA ALA A 6 -11.63 3.66 10.18
C ALA A 6 -11.87 2.15 10.05
N LEU A 7 -11.16 1.33 10.84
CA LEU A 7 -11.32 -0.11 10.79
C LEU A 7 -12.71 -0.59 11.25
N ALA A 8 -13.32 0.08 12.22
CA ALA A 8 -14.69 -0.23 12.65
C ALA A 8 -15.75 0.17 11.61
N ALA A 9 -15.52 1.25 10.85
CA ALA A 9 -16.41 1.69 9.78
C ALA A 9 -16.36 0.77 8.55
N ARG A 10 -15.28 0.00 8.40
CA ARG A 10 -15.05 -0.93 7.30
C ARG A 10 -15.67 -2.29 7.63
N GLY A 11 -16.82 -2.60 7.02
CA GLY A 11 -17.33 -3.98 7.02
C GLY A 11 -16.29 -4.97 6.46
N CYS A 12 -16.28 -6.20 6.96
CA CYS A 12 -15.36 -7.24 6.51
C CYS A 12 -16.07 -8.30 5.67
N ALA A 13 -15.45 -8.72 4.55
CA ALA A 13 -16.03 -9.72 3.66
C ALA A 13 -16.00 -11.15 4.23
N ALA A 14 -15.09 -11.40 5.17
CA ALA A 14 -14.95 -12.66 5.89
C ALA A 14 -14.88 -12.39 7.39
N ALA A 15 -15.10 -13.44 8.19
CA ALA A 15 -14.97 -13.37 9.63
C ALA A 15 -13.49 -13.10 9.99
N VAL A 16 -13.27 -12.26 10.99
CA VAL A 16 -11.94 -11.99 11.52
C VAL A 16 -12.01 -11.75 13.01
N ASP A 17 -11.03 -12.31 13.72
CA ASP A 17 -10.68 -11.97 15.09
C ASP A 17 -9.17 -12.12 15.17
N ALA A 18 -8.45 -10.99 15.11
CA ALA A 18 -6.99 -11.01 15.18
C ALA A 18 -6.43 -9.70 15.74
N VAL A 19 -5.31 -9.81 16.44
CA VAL A 19 -4.53 -8.68 16.95
C VAL A 19 -3.40 -8.31 15.99
N ARG A 20 -3.29 -7.03 15.63
CA ARG A 20 -2.16 -6.51 14.85
C ARG A 20 -1.37 -5.49 15.65
N GLU A 21 -0.05 -5.59 15.63
CA GLU A 21 0.86 -4.50 16.00
C GLU A 21 1.02 -3.59 14.80
N VAL A 22 0.66 -2.32 14.97
CA VAL A 22 0.78 -1.29 13.94
C VAL A 22 1.89 -0.32 14.32
N THR A 23 2.82 -0.09 13.41
CA THR A 23 3.78 1.02 13.52
C THR A 23 3.27 2.22 12.73
N ASP A 24 3.43 3.43 13.28
CA ASP A 24 3.13 4.68 12.60
C ASP A 24 4.07 5.77 13.12
N ALA A 25 5.11 6.08 12.33
CA ALA A 25 6.10 7.09 12.70
C ALA A 25 5.56 8.54 12.58
N PHE A 26 4.48 8.74 11.84
CA PHE A 26 3.93 10.08 11.57
C PHE A 26 2.80 10.44 12.54
N CYS A 27 1.92 9.48 12.84
CA CYS A 27 0.83 9.61 13.80
C CYS A 27 1.04 8.61 14.96
N PRO A 28 1.82 8.95 16.00
CA PRO A 28 2.15 8.03 17.10
C PRO A 28 0.93 7.47 17.84
N TRP A 29 -0.21 8.15 17.79
CA TRP A 29 -1.46 7.68 18.42
C TRP A 29 -2.05 6.44 17.72
N ASN A 30 -1.72 6.19 16.45
CA ASN A 30 -2.10 4.96 15.75
C ASN A 30 -1.20 3.77 16.10
N ALA A 31 -0.01 4.03 16.64
CA ALA A 31 0.94 2.98 16.94
C ALA A 31 0.49 2.13 18.14
N GLY A 32 0.70 0.83 18.04
CA GLY A 32 0.38 -0.16 19.07
C GLY A 32 -0.49 -1.30 18.58
N ARG A 33 -1.11 -2.00 19.53
CA ARG A 33 -1.87 -3.23 19.26
C ARG A 33 -3.35 -2.99 19.15
N TRP A 34 -3.92 -3.49 18.06
CA TRP A 34 -5.31 -3.34 17.71
C TRP A 34 -5.94 -4.69 17.42
N ARG A 35 -7.00 -5.02 18.16
CA ARG A 35 -7.82 -6.20 17.89
C ARG A 35 -8.97 -5.77 16.99
N LEU A 36 -9.04 -6.37 15.81
CA LEU A 36 -10.16 -6.21 14.90
C LEU A 36 -10.99 -7.48 14.92
N THR A 37 -12.26 -7.33 15.27
CA THR A 37 -13.28 -8.37 15.22
C THR A 37 -14.38 -7.98 14.25
N ALA A 38 -14.79 -8.89 13.39
CA ALA A 38 -15.94 -8.70 12.51
C ALA A 38 -16.55 -10.03 12.10
N ALA A 39 -17.87 -10.06 11.97
CA ALA A 39 -18.59 -11.12 11.27
C ALA A 39 -18.68 -10.79 9.77
N PRO A 40 -18.82 -11.79 8.88
CA PRO A 40 -18.99 -11.55 7.45
C PRO A 40 -20.20 -10.65 7.18
N GLY A 41 -19.98 -9.51 6.53
CA GLY A 41 -21.05 -8.53 6.23
C GLY A 41 -21.65 -7.82 7.46
N GLY A 42 -21.12 -8.07 8.65
CA GLY A 42 -21.56 -7.47 9.90
C GLY A 42 -20.74 -6.25 10.32
N PRO A 43 -21.12 -5.59 11.43
CA PRO A 43 -20.34 -4.50 12.00
C PRO A 43 -18.96 -5.00 12.43
N ALA A 44 -17.94 -4.17 12.22
CA ALA A 44 -16.59 -4.40 12.71
C ALA A 44 -16.35 -3.61 14.01
N SER A 45 -15.54 -4.18 14.89
CA SER A 45 -15.04 -3.52 16.10
C SER A 45 -13.53 -3.53 16.07
N CYS A 46 -12.91 -2.37 16.31
CA CYS A 46 -11.48 -2.25 16.42
C CYS A 46 -11.12 -1.54 17.72
N VAL A 47 -10.45 -2.25 18.62
CA VAL A 47 -10.11 -1.74 19.95
C VAL A 47 -8.64 -1.93 20.26
N ARG A 48 -8.08 -1.03 21.05
CA ARG A 48 -6.73 -1.19 21.55
C ARG A 48 -6.70 -2.36 22.53
N THR A 49 -5.66 -3.20 22.46
CA THR A 49 -5.54 -4.38 23.32
C THR A 49 -4.11 -4.53 23.87
N GLY A 50 -3.97 -5.23 25.00
CA GLY A 50 -2.68 -5.66 25.54
C GLY A 50 -2.30 -7.09 25.12
N GLU A 51 -3.17 -7.78 24.38
CA GLU A 51 -2.95 -9.16 23.94
C GLU A 51 -1.73 -9.30 23.01
N ALA A 52 -1.26 -10.54 22.84
CA ALA A 52 -0.15 -10.83 21.94
C ALA A 52 -0.54 -10.47 20.49
N ALA A 53 0.31 -9.71 19.81
CA ALA A 53 0.12 -9.42 18.40
C ALA A 53 0.29 -10.70 17.57
N GLU A 54 -0.58 -10.86 16.58
CA GLU A 54 -0.60 -12.00 15.66
C GLU A 54 -0.03 -11.61 14.30
N LEU A 55 -0.15 -10.34 13.93
CA LEU A 55 0.48 -9.75 12.76
C LEU A 55 1.22 -8.47 13.17
N ALA A 56 2.31 -8.15 12.48
CA ALA A 56 2.99 -6.85 12.59
C ALA A 56 3.15 -6.21 11.21
N LEU A 57 2.85 -4.92 11.12
CA LEU A 57 2.93 -4.14 9.88
C LEU A 57 2.99 -2.63 10.17
N ASP A 58 3.43 -1.85 9.20
CA ASP A 58 3.29 -0.40 9.25
C ASP A 58 1.90 0.04 8.74
N VAL A 59 1.46 1.21 9.19
CA VAL A 59 0.18 1.79 8.78
C VAL A 59 0.07 1.95 7.26
N ARG A 60 1.21 2.14 6.55
CA ARG A 60 1.24 2.27 5.09
C ARG A 60 0.75 1.02 4.38
N GLU A 61 1.20 -0.15 4.83
CA GLU A 61 0.75 -1.44 4.31
C GLU A 61 -0.74 -1.65 4.62
N LEU A 62 -1.18 -1.26 5.82
CA LEU A 62 -2.58 -1.36 6.23
C LEU A 62 -3.48 -0.47 5.35
N ASP A 63 -3.06 0.76 5.07
CA ASP A 63 -3.76 1.69 4.20
C ASP A 63 -3.86 1.17 2.77
N SER A 64 -2.80 0.51 2.27
CA SER A 64 -2.80 -0.07 0.92
C SER A 64 -3.84 -1.18 0.71
N VAL A 65 -4.21 -1.89 1.78
CA VAL A 65 -5.23 -2.95 1.76
C VAL A 65 -6.59 -2.48 2.25
N TYR A 66 -6.69 -1.27 2.81
CA TYR A 66 -7.91 -0.77 3.45
C TYR A 66 -9.10 -0.74 2.49
N LEU A 67 -8.96 -0.33 1.23
CA LEU A 67 -10.09 -0.35 0.29
C LEU A 67 -10.39 -1.73 -0.32
N GLY A 68 -9.55 -2.73 -0.04
CA GLY A 68 -9.77 -4.12 -0.40
C GLY A 68 -9.34 -4.57 -1.80
N GLY A 69 -8.60 -3.72 -2.53
CA GLY A 69 -7.89 -4.11 -3.76
C GLY A 69 -6.55 -4.81 -3.50
N GLY A 70 -5.91 -4.53 -2.36
CA GLY A 70 -4.66 -5.17 -1.93
C GLY A 70 -4.84 -6.50 -1.19
N SER A 71 -3.74 -7.16 -0.84
CA SER A 71 -3.72 -8.43 -0.09
C SER A 71 -2.62 -8.41 0.98
N LEU A 72 -2.99 -8.66 2.24
CA LEU A 72 -2.02 -8.80 3.34
C LEU A 72 -1.07 -9.98 3.09
N ALA A 73 -1.60 -11.09 2.56
CA ALA A 73 -0.79 -12.26 2.21
C ALA A 73 0.25 -11.94 1.11
N ALA A 74 -0.08 -11.06 0.16
CA ALA A 74 0.87 -10.64 -0.86
C ALA A 74 1.99 -9.75 -0.28
N LEU A 75 1.66 -8.89 0.69
CA LEU A 75 2.63 -8.05 1.39
C LEU A 75 3.53 -8.83 2.35
N ALA A 76 3.08 -10.00 2.82
CA ALA A 76 3.90 -10.92 3.59
C ALA A 76 4.88 -11.73 2.74
N ALA A 77 4.68 -11.78 1.42
CA ALA A 77 5.53 -12.58 0.55
C ALA A 77 6.99 -12.06 0.55
N PRO A 78 8.00 -12.93 0.32
CA PRO A 78 9.40 -12.52 0.26
C PRO A 78 9.70 -11.47 -0.82
N ALA A 79 8.95 -11.49 -1.93
CA ALA A 79 9.05 -10.50 -3.00
C ALA A 79 8.68 -9.08 -2.53
N ALA A 80 7.83 -8.98 -1.50
CA ALA A 80 7.48 -7.74 -0.82
C ALA A 80 8.34 -7.55 0.44
N ALA A 81 9.50 -8.20 0.55
CA ALA A 81 10.41 -8.11 1.70
C ALA A 81 9.78 -8.45 3.07
N GLY A 82 8.64 -9.15 3.10
CA GLY A 82 7.93 -9.46 4.35
C GLY A 82 7.42 -8.21 5.08
N LEU A 83 6.94 -7.20 4.33
CA LEU A 83 6.37 -5.95 4.88
C LEU A 83 5.24 -6.20 5.89
N VAL A 84 4.52 -7.33 5.75
CA VAL A 84 3.63 -7.86 6.79
C VAL A 84 4.25 -9.12 7.40
N GLN A 85 4.39 -9.14 8.71
CA GLN A 85 4.95 -10.27 9.45
C GLN A 85 3.85 -11.03 10.17
N GLU A 86 3.78 -12.34 9.93
CA GLU A 86 2.92 -13.24 10.71
C GLU A 86 3.65 -13.68 11.98
N LEU A 87 3.11 -13.28 13.14
CA LEU A 87 3.64 -13.63 14.45
C LEU A 87 2.96 -14.86 15.04
N ARG A 88 1.66 -15.05 14.75
CA ARG A 88 0.92 -16.26 15.07
C ARG A 88 0.60 -17.03 13.78
N PRO A 89 1.15 -18.23 13.59
CA PRO A 89 0.84 -19.04 12.41
C PRO A 89 -0.67 -19.23 12.22
N GLY A 90 -1.14 -19.02 11.00
CA GLY A 90 -2.55 -19.14 10.61
C GLY A 90 -3.39 -17.89 10.86
N ALA A 91 -2.81 -16.77 11.33
CA ALA A 91 -3.52 -15.51 11.49
C ALA A 91 -3.58 -14.70 10.18
N LEU A 92 -2.60 -14.88 9.29
CA LEU A 92 -2.44 -14.06 8.09
C LEU A 92 -3.56 -14.29 7.07
N GLU A 93 -3.89 -15.55 6.76
CA GLU A 93 -4.89 -15.88 5.73
C GLU A 93 -6.30 -15.38 6.09
N PRO A 94 -6.85 -15.63 7.29
CA PRO A 94 -8.16 -15.09 7.69
C PRO A 94 -8.19 -13.56 7.69
N ALA A 95 -7.12 -12.92 8.18
CA ALA A 95 -6.99 -11.47 8.15
C ALA A 95 -6.96 -10.95 6.71
N SER A 96 -6.16 -11.56 5.83
CA SER A 96 -6.07 -11.20 4.42
C SER A 96 -7.44 -11.29 3.74
N ALA A 97 -8.17 -12.39 3.96
CA ALA A 97 -9.51 -12.60 3.41
C ALA A 97 -10.52 -11.53 3.88
N ALA A 98 -10.51 -11.16 5.16
CA ALA A 98 -11.38 -10.11 5.69
C ALA A 98 -11.08 -8.73 5.09
N PHE A 99 -9.83 -8.50 4.70
CA PHE A 99 -9.41 -7.29 4.01
C PHE A 99 -9.76 -7.27 2.51
N ARG A 100 -10.21 -8.36 1.90
CA ARG A 100 -10.62 -8.34 0.49
C ARG A 100 -11.99 -7.72 0.30
N SER A 101 -12.18 -7.04 -0.82
CA SER A 101 -13.49 -6.64 -1.34
C SER A 101 -13.80 -7.44 -2.62
N GLY A 102 -15.05 -7.82 -2.83
CA GLY A 102 -15.51 -8.44 -4.08
C GLY A 102 -15.62 -7.45 -5.23
N LEU A 103 -15.57 -6.15 -4.94
CA LEU A 103 -15.53 -5.06 -5.91
C LEU A 103 -14.17 -4.38 -5.84
N GLU A 104 -13.54 -4.20 -7.00
CA GLU A 104 -12.30 -3.44 -7.09
C GLU A 104 -12.59 -1.96 -6.74
N PRO A 105 -11.81 -1.35 -5.83
CA PRO A 105 -12.03 0.04 -5.45
C PRO A 105 -11.75 0.97 -6.64
N ARG A 106 -12.73 1.80 -6.99
CA ARG A 106 -12.60 2.80 -8.05
C ARG A 106 -12.72 4.21 -7.49
N LEU A 107 -11.94 5.13 -8.05
CA LEU A 107 -12.07 6.57 -7.83
C LEU A 107 -12.91 7.16 -8.97
N PRO A 108 -14.20 7.49 -8.74
CA PRO A 108 -15.10 7.91 -9.83
C PRO A 108 -14.80 9.31 -10.38
N HIS A 109 -14.03 10.12 -9.66
CA HIS A 109 -13.61 11.45 -10.08
C HIS A 109 -12.22 11.76 -9.54
N GLY A 110 -11.42 12.48 -10.33
CA GLY A 110 -10.10 12.94 -9.92
C GLY A 110 -10.16 14.33 -9.30
N PHE A 111 -9.38 14.58 -8.26
CA PHE A 111 -9.11 15.94 -7.80
C PHE A 111 -7.99 16.54 -8.66
N ARG A 112 -8.35 17.38 -9.63
CA ARG A 112 -7.37 18.09 -10.46
C ARG A 112 -7.23 19.53 -10.01
N GLY A 113 -6.37 19.76 -9.03
CA GLY A 113 -5.90 21.10 -8.68
C GLY A 113 -5.07 21.69 -9.82
N ARG A 114 -5.38 22.92 -10.23
CA ARG A 114 -4.54 23.66 -11.19
C ARG A 114 -3.27 24.07 -10.45
N LEU A 115 -2.19 23.30 -10.57
CA LEU A 115 -0.86 23.74 -10.13
C LEU A 115 -0.56 25.03 -10.89
N ARG A 116 -0.65 26.18 -10.21
CA ARG A 116 -0.14 27.44 -10.73
C ARG A 116 1.37 27.25 -10.84
N ARG A 117 1.87 27.01 -12.06
CA ARG A 117 3.29 27.22 -12.34
C ARG A 117 3.58 28.65 -11.92
N GLY A 118 4.42 28.84 -10.89
CA GLY A 118 4.94 30.15 -10.55
C GLY A 118 5.48 30.78 -11.83
N ARG A 119 5.10 32.03 -12.08
CA ARG A 119 5.68 32.83 -13.16
C ARG A 119 7.21 32.79 -12.96
N PRO A 120 8.03 32.39 -13.95
CA PRO A 120 9.48 32.46 -13.81
C PRO A 120 9.86 33.94 -13.78
N GLY A 121 9.88 34.53 -12.59
CA GLY A 121 10.33 35.88 -12.32
C GLY A 121 11.69 35.81 -11.67
N GLY A 122 12.74 36.15 -12.43
CA GLY A 122 14.10 36.26 -11.94
C GLY A 122 15.08 35.44 -12.76
N ARG A 123 15.78 36.11 -13.67
CA ARG A 123 17.02 35.62 -14.29
C ARG A 123 17.97 35.18 -13.15
N PRO A 124 18.45 33.92 -13.11
CA PRO A 124 19.47 33.56 -12.13
C PRO A 124 20.73 34.39 -12.39
N PRO A 125 21.44 34.86 -11.34
CA PRO A 125 22.72 35.52 -11.52
C PRO A 125 23.68 34.56 -12.22
N ALA A 126 24.35 35.06 -13.25
CA ALA A 126 25.42 34.35 -13.93
C ALA A 126 26.60 34.23 -12.96
N ALA A 127 26.75 33.08 -12.32
CA ALA A 127 27.98 32.73 -11.64
C ALA A 127 28.16 31.20 -11.57
N ALA A 128 29.24 30.76 -12.22
CA ALA A 128 30.03 29.57 -11.95
C ALA A 128 29.31 28.21 -11.95
N GLN A 129 29.22 27.65 -13.16
CA GLN A 129 29.20 26.21 -13.41
C GLN A 129 30.65 25.68 -13.23
N PRO A 130 31.02 24.85 -12.24
CA PRO A 130 32.19 23.99 -12.36
C PRO A 130 31.76 22.68 -13.03
N TRP A 131 31.41 22.75 -14.32
CA TRP A 131 31.17 21.57 -15.15
C TRP A 131 32.39 21.34 -16.04
N GLY A 132 33.40 20.73 -15.45
CA GLY A 132 34.42 20.02 -16.20
C GLY A 132 34.67 18.73 -15.45
N TRP A 133 34.05 17.63 -15.89
CA TRP A 133 34.49 16.24 -15.65
C TRP A 133 33.56 15.12 -16.21
N TRP A 134 32.74 15.37 -17.23
CA TRP A 134 32.08 14.27 -17.97
C TRP A 134 32.03 14.56 -19.47
N ALA A 135 33.21 14.73 -20.09
CA ALA A 135 33.37 14.55 -21.52
C ALA A 135 34.23 13.30 -21.71
N GLY A 136 33.61 12.13 -21.63
CA GLY A 136 34.37 10.88 -21.72
C GLY A 136 33.64 9.59 -21.40
N ILE A 137 32.31 9.51 -21.43
CA ILE A 137 31.65 8.19 -21.51
C ILE A 137 30.40 8.30 -22.36
N GLY A 138 30.45 7.67 -23.54
CA GLY A 138 29.30 7.49 -24.40
C GLY A 138 28.29 6.57 -23.71
N GLY A 139 27.02 6.96 -23.74
CA GLY A 139 25.93 6.16 -23.19
C GLY A 139 24.62 6.92 -23.27
N SER A 140 23.78 6.51 -24.20
CA SER A 140 22.46 7.05 -24.50
C SER A 140 21.61 7.22 -23.24
N SER A 141 21.05 8.42 -23.02
CA SER A 141 20.03 8.64 -21.99
C SER A 141 18.75 7.87 -22.35
N PRO A 142 18.10 7.15 -21.41
CA PRO A 142 16.78 6.61 -21.68
C PRO A 142 15.74 7.73 -21.60
N VAL A 143 14.99 7.90 -22.70
CA VAL A 143 13.67 8.53 -22.67
C VAL A 143 12.78 7.66 -21.78
N VAL A 144 12.31 8.22 -20.67
CA VAL A 144 11.24 7.63 -19.88
C VAL A 144 9.95 7.72 -20.70
N SER A 145 9.60 6.63 -21.37
CA SER A 145 8.28 6.44 -21.97
C SER A 145 7.31 6.04 -20.87
N TYR A 146 6.36 6.91 -20.55
CA TYR A 146 5.23 6.61 -19.69
C TYR A 146 4.24 5.77 -20.49
N SER A 147 4.27 4.45 -20.31
CA SER A 147 3.34 3.54 -20.99
C SER A 147 2.21 3.15 -20.06
N ASP A 148 1.04 3.76 -20.27
CA ASP A 148 -0.26 3.16 -20.01
C ASP A 148 -0.40 1.88 -20.86
N SER A 149 -0.86 0.77 -20.27
CA SER A 149 -1.64 -0.36 -20.85
C SER A 149 -1.47 -1.61 -19.97
N ILE A 150 -2.50 -2.06 -19.27
CA ILE A 150 -3.57 -2.97 -19.74
C ILE A 150 -3.02 -4.33 -20.21
N SER A 151 -3.45 -5.35 -19.43
CA SER A 151 -3.29 -6.80 -19.51
C SER A 151 -2.87 -7.47 -20.83
N ILE A 152 -2.01 -8.48 -20.71
CA ILE A 152 -1.93 -9.61 -21.66
C ILE A 152 -2.15 -10.94 -20.93
N ARG A 153 -3.20 -11.64 -21.37
CA ARG A 153 -3.48 -13.05 -21.08
C ARG A 153 -2.36 -13.91 -21.67
N ARG A 154 -1.85 -14.86 -20.88
CA ARG A 154 -1.00 -15.93 -21.37
C ARG A 154 -1.85 -16.96 -22.12
N VAL A 155 -1.72 -17.01 -23.45
CA VAL A 155 -2.21 -18.14 -24.25
C VAL A 155 -1.04 -19.11 -24.40
N CYS A 156 -1.12 -20.25 -23.72
CA CYS A 156 -0.25 -21.38 -23.99
C CYS A 156 -0.68 -22.02 -25.32
N ARG A 157 0.24 -22.15 -26.27
CA ARG A 157 0.17 -23.20 -27.28
C ARG A 157 1.52 -23.90 -27.30
N GLY A 158 1.53 -25.09 -26.71
CA GLY A 158 2.52 -26.10 -27.01
C GLY A 158 2.09 -26.95 -28.21
N SER A 159 2.99 -27.88 -28.52
CA SER A 159 2.85 -29.08 -29.37
C SER A 159 3.53 -28.97 -30.75
N PRO A 160 3.85 -30.12 -31.38
CA PRO A 160 5.00 -31.00 -31.10
C PRO A 160 5.83 -31.14 -32.41
N LEU A 161 7.02 -31.74 -32.49
CA LEU A 161 7.56 -33.06 -32.15
C LEU A 161 9.09 -32.93 -32.19
#